data_AF-A0A3S1MY24-F1
#
_entry.id   AF-A0A3S1MY24-F1
#
_cell.length_a   1.000
_cell.length_b   1.000
_cell.length_c   1.000
_cell.angle_alpha   90.00
_cell.angle_beta   90.00
_cell.angle_gamma   90.00
#
_symmetry.space_group_name_H-M   'P 1'
#
loop_
_entity.id
_entity.type
_entity.pdbx_description
1 polymer ?
#
loop_
_entity_poly.entity_id
_entity_poly.type
_entity_poly.pdbx_seq_one_letter_code
_entity_poly.pdbx_strand_id
1 'polypeptide(L)'
;IGADVVLEVDADVVAHINGGPTALPDDEIRRICEEGTRALEIVHNGNLRTGLFVLGIAKERSELDRVILGTDGPAGSGVQPLGILRTICHLASLGGVPTEVVFCFATGNTARVRKLADRGIIEAGRAADLVFMDQAAGGLGKDFLESLALGNLPGIGMIMI
;
A
#
# COMPACT_ATOMS: atom_id res chain seq x y z
N ILE A 1 -1.17 18.97 -11.85
CA ILE A 1 0.19 18.43 -12.10
C ILE A 1 -0.02 17.18 -12.94
N GLY A 2 0.59 17.08 -14.12
CA GLY A 2 0.49 15.90 -14.99
C GLY A 2 1.76 15.04 -14.94
N ALA A 3 1.77 13.96 -15.72
CA ALA A 3 2.86 13.02 -15.86
C ALA A 3 4.18 13.71 -16.21
N ASP A 4 4.17 14.67 -17.15
CA ASP A 4 5.39 15.38 -17.57
C ASP A 4 6.11 16.03 -16.38
N VAL A 5 5.35 16.70 -15.50
CA VAL A 5 5.91 17.36 -14.32
C VAL A 5 6.38 16.33 -13.29
N VAL A 6 5.63 15.23 -13.10
CA VAL A 6 6.03 14.17 -12.15
C VAL A 6 7.34 13.51 -12.59
N LEU A 7 7.46 13.21 -13.87
CA LEU A 7 8.65 12.59 -14.46
C LEU A 7 9.84 13.55 -14.49
N GLU A 8 9.62 14.84 -14.73
CA GLU A 8 10.68 15.85 -14.70
C GLU A 8 11.21 16.11 -13.28
N VAL A 9 10.33 16.15 -12.28
CA VAL A 9 10.72 16.35 -10.87
C VAL A 9 11.46 15.14 -10.31
N ASP A 10 11.11 13.93 -10.75
CA ASP A 10 11.81 12.68 -10.41
C ASP A 10 11.98 12.45 -8.89
N ALA A 11 10.95 12.80 -8.12
CA ALA A 11 10.94 12.61 -6.67
C ALA A 11 11.03 11.12 -6.30
N ASP A 12 11.67 10.80 -5.17
CA ASP A 12 11.84 9.41 -4.71
C ASP A 12 10.50 8.64 -4.57
N VAL A 13 9.42 9.36 -4.28
CA VAL A 13 8.06 8.84 -4.14
C VAL A 13 7.09 9.67 -4.96
N VAL A 14 6.33 9.01 -5.82
CA VAL A 14 5.12 9.57 -6.41
C VAL A 14 4.01 9.47 -5.36
N ALA A 15 3.89 10.53 -4.56
CA ALA A 15 2.94 10.61 -3.47
C ALA A 15 1.50 10.47 -3.98
N HIS A 16 0.65 9.80 -3.18
CA HIS A 16 -0.78 9.59 -3.44
C HIS A 16 -1.11 9.41 -4.95
N ILE A 17 -0.46 8.45 -5.63
CA ILE A 17 -0.61 8.24 -7.10
C ILE A 17 -2.06 7.89 -7.49
N ASN A 18 -2.83 7.33 -6.54
CA ASN A 18 -4.25 7.12 -6.71
C ASN A 18 -5.11 8.37 -6.39
N GLY A 19 -4.51 9.54 -6.23
CA GLY A 19 -5.16 10.81 -5.94
C GLY A 19 -5.26 11.14 -4.44
N GLY A 20 -5.20 12.42 -4.11
CA GLY A 20 -5.41 12.94 -2.76
C GLY A 20 -6.51 14.01 -2.69
N PRO A 21 -7.81 13.68 -2.87
CA PRO A 21 -8.37 12.36 -3.17
C PRO A 21 -8.61 12.10 -4.66
N THR A 22 -8.54 13.15 -5.49
CA THR A 22 -8.87 13.07 -6.93
C THR A 22 -7.67 12.57 -7.73
N ALA A 23 -7.88 11.48 -8.47
CA ALA A 23 -6.87 10.88 -9.33
C ALA A 23 -6.65 11.68 -10.63
N LEU A 24 -5.46 11.56 -11.20
CA LEU A 24 -5.17 11.97 -12.57
C LEU A 24 -5.89 11.04 -13.57
N PRO A 25 -6.04 11.47 -14.84
CA PRO A 25 -6.47 10.58 -15.92
C PRO A 25 -5.63 9.30 -16.03
N ASP A 26 -6.26 8.20 -16.45
CA ASP A 26 -5.62 6.87 -16.49
C ASP A 26 -4.38 6.82 -17.40
N ASP A 27 -4.37 7.58 -18.50
CA ASP A 27 -3.24 7.69 -19.42
C ASP A 27 -2.04 8.39 -18.77
N GLU A 28 -2.27 9.46 -18.02
CA GLU A 28 -1.22 10.15 -17.25
C GLU A 28 -0.64 9.25 -16.14
N ILE A 29 -1.50 8.53 -15.42
CA ILE A 29 -1.06 7.58 -14.39
C ILE A 29 -0.26 6.45 -15.01
N ARG A 30 -0.72 5.90 -16.14
CA ARG A 30 0.00 4.86 -16.87
C ARG A 30 1.39 5.33 -17.27
N ARG A 31 1.52 6.53 -17.84
CA ARG A 31 2.81 7.12 -18.19
C ARG A 31 3.73 7.20 -16.97
N ILE A 32 3.25 7.71 -15.83
CA ILE A 32 4.04 7.79 -14.59
C ILE A 32 4.52 6.39 -14.14
N CYS A 33 3.63 5.39 -14.19
CA CYS A 33 3.98 4.03 -13.79
C CYS A 33 4.98 3.36 -14.75
N GLU A 34 4.83 3.55 -16.06
CA GLU A 34 5.61 2.87 -17.10
C GLU A 34 6.94 3.55 -17.44
N GLU A 35 6.98 4.88 -17.43
CA GLU A 35 8.16 5.69 -17.77
C GLU A 35 9.02 6.00 -16.53
N GLY A 36 8.40 6.13 -15.35
CA GLY A 36 9.09 6.40 -14.09
C GLY A 36 9.56 5.12 -13.39
N THR A 37 10.59 5.23 -12.55
CA THR A 37 11.14 4.10 -11.75
C THR A 37 10.94 4.28 -10.24
N ARG A 38 10.29 5.37 -9.84
CA ARG A 38 10.14 5.80 -8.43
C ARG A 38 9.04 5.03 -7.72
N ALA A 39 9.03 5.12 -6.39
CA ALA A 39 8.02 4.44 -5.57
C ALA A 39 6.62 5.01 -5.87
N LEU A 40 5.62 4.13 -5.85
CA LEU A 40 4.22 4.44 -6.16
C LEU A 40 3.41 4.35 -4.87
N GLU A 41 3.03 5.49 -4.30
CA GLU A 41 2.32 5.52 -3.02
C GLU A 41 0.80 5.47 -3.21
N ILE A 42 0.19 4.34 -2.86
CA ILE A 42 -1.27 4.19 -2.82
C ILE A 42 -1.75 4.62 -1.43
N VAL A 43 -2.65 5.61 -1.38
CA VAL A 43 -3.15 6.16 -0.12
C VAL A 43 -4.60 5.76 0.16
N HIS A 44 -4.91 5.61 1.45
CA HIS A 44 -6.26 5.30 1.93
C HIS A 44 -7.29 6.35 1.50
N ASN A 45 -6.96 7.63 1.66
CA ASN A 45 -7.84 8.75 1.34
C ASN A 45 -7.90 9.09 -0.17
N GLY A 46 -7.37 8.21 -1.02
CA GLY A 46 -7.37 8.38 -2.46
C GLY A 46 -8.50 7.64 -3.19
N ASN A 47 -8.42 7.63 -4.51
CA ASN A 47 -9.37 6.93 -5.36
C ASN A 47 -9.10 5.41 -5.32
N LEU A 48 -10.04 4.65 -4.74
CA LEU A 48 -9.91 3.20 -4.54
C LEU A 48 -9.79 2.41 -5.85
N ARG A 49 -10.53 2.80 -6.90
CA ARG A 49 -10.46 2.18 -8.23
C ARG A 49 -9.11 2.43 -8.88
N THR A 50 -8.58 3.63 -8.72
CA THR A 50 -7.26 4.00 -9.26
C THR A 50 -6.12 3.28 -8.52
N GLY A 51 -6.26 3.04 -7.21
CA GLY A 51 -5.31 2.20 -6.48
C GLY A 51 -5.20 0.79 -7.07
N LEU A 52 -6.33 0.17 -7.45
CA LEU A 52 -6.33 -1.12 -8.15
C LEU A 52 -5.73 -1.05 -9.55
N PHE A 53 -5.96 0.05 -10.28
CA PHE A 53 -5.38 0.29 -11.60
C PHE A 53 -3.85 0.38 -11.53
N VAL A 54 -3.31 1.18 -10.61
CA VAL A 54 -1.86 1.29 -10.36
C VAL A 54 -1.26 -0.06 -9.95
N LEU A 55 -1.91 -0.79 -9.04
CA LEU A 55 -1.46 -2.13 -8.65
C LEU A 55 -1.45 -3.10 -9.83
N GLY A 56 -2.45 -3.02 -10.72
CA GLY A 56 -2.52 -3.81 -11.94
C GLY A 56 -1.30 -3.59 -12.84
N ILE A 57 -0.94 -2.32 -13.10
CA ILE A 57 0.24 -1.97 -13.90
C ILE A 57 1.53 -2.47 -13.24
N ALA A 58 1.70 -2.22 -11.93
CA ALA A 58 2.88 -2.69 -11.20
C ALA A 58 3.01 -4.23 -11.25
N LYS A 59 1.88 -4.96 -11.19
CA LYS A 59 1.86 -6.42 -11.33
C LYS A 59 2.25 -6.87 -12.74
N GLU A 60 1.65 -6.27 -13.78
CA GLU A 60 1.96 -6.58 -15.18
C GLU A 60 3.44 -6.40 -15.49
N ARG A 61 4.09 -5.44 -14.84
CA ARG A 61 5.51 -5.13 -15.01
C ARG A 61 6.45 -5.89 -14.05
N SER A 62 5.92 -6.68 -13.13
CA SER A 62 6.70 -7.34 -12.07
C SER A 62 7.46 -6.36 -11.16
N GLU A 63 6.88 -5.19 -10.89
CA GLU A 63 7.47 -4.08 -10.13
C GLU A 63 6.69 -3.81 -8.82
N LEU A 64 6.13 -4.85 -8.21
CA LEU A 64 5.37 -4.73 -6.95
C LEU A 64 6.20 -4.18 -5.78
N ASP A 65 7.53 -4.25 -5.86
CA ASP A 65 8.46 -3.69 -4.89
C ASP A 65 8.46 -2.16 -4.85
N ARG A 66 7.95 -1.50 -5.91
CA ARG A 66 7.77 -0.04 -5.97
C ARG A 66 6.53 0.43 -5.21
N VAL A 67 5.56 -0.44 -4.96
CA VAL A 67 4.28 -0.05 -4.32
C VAL A 67 4.49 0.12 -2.83
N ILE A 68 4.13 1.29 -2.32
CA ILE A 68 4.11 1.60 -0.88
C ILE A 68 2.73 2.12 -0.47
N LEU A 69 2.39 1.99 0.82
CA LEU A 69 1.10 2.44 1.34
C LEU A 69 1.23 3.67 2.24
N GLY A 70 0.30 4.61 2.07
CA GLY A 70 0.11 5.76 2.95
C GLY A 70 -1.36 5.94 3.32
N THR A 71 -1.65 6.92 4.18
CA THR A 71 -3.03 7.28 4.52
C THR A 71 -3.50 8.53 3.81
N ASP A 72 -2.60 9.46 3.52
CA ASP A 72 -2.92 10.86 3.18
C ASP A 72 -3.89 11.47 4.22
N GLY A 73 -3.54 11.31 5.49
CA GLY A 73 -4.28 11.84 6.63
C GLY A 73 -3.36 12.62 7.57
N PRO A 74 -3.81 13.71 8.21
CA PRO A 74 -5.17 14.27 8.16
C PRO A 74 -5.48 14.96 6.83
N ALA A 75 -6.66 14.70 6.28
CA ALA A 75 -7.18 15.34 5.06
C ALA A 75 -8.65 15.74 5.23
N GLY A 76 -9.23 16.40 4.23
CA GLY A 76 -10.66 16.74 4.22
C GLY A 76 -11.58 15.51 4.33
N SER A 77 -11.10 14.34 3.93
CA SER A 77 -11.78 13.04 4.09
C SER A 77 -11.67 12.44 5.50
N GLY A 78 -10.87 13.04 6.39
CA GLY A 78 -10.74 12.68 7.80
C GLY A 78 -9.39 12.05 8.19
N VAL A 79 -9.41 11.37 9.33
CA VAL A 79 -8.29 10.62 9.91
C VAL A 79 -8.78 9.22 10.25
N GLN A 80 -8.31 8.21 9.53
CA GLN A 80 -8.73 6.82 9.67
C GLN A 80 -7.63 6.02 10.36
N PRO A 81 -7.77 5.66 11.66
CA PRO A 81 -6.74 4.94 12.40
C PRO A 81 -6.33 3.61 11.76
N LEU A 82 -7.28 2.93 11.11
CA LEU A 82 -7.04 1.67 10.41
C LEU A 82 -6.77 1.85 8.90
N GLY A 83 -6.41 3.05 8.44
CA GLY A 83 -6.29 3.37 7.01
C GLY A 83 -5.35 2.43 6.24
N ILE A 84 -4.19 2.09 6.81
CA ILE A 84 -3.25 1.14 6.21
C ILE A 84 -3.86 -0.26 6.11
N LEU A 85 -4.42 -0.80 7.21
CA LEU A 85 -5.05 -2.13 7.19
C LEU A 85 -6.25 -2.21 6.24
N ARG A 86 -7.06 -1.15 6.17
CA ARG A 86 -8.17 -1.04 5.21
C ARG A 86 -7.67 -1.05 3.77
N THR A 87 -6.55 -0.40 3.51
CA THR A 87 -5.92 -0.39 2.18
C THR A 87 -5.33 -1.76 1.85
N ILE A 88 -4.71 -2.45 2.81
CA ILE A 88 -4.24 -3.84 2.65
C ILE A 88 -5.43 -4.75 2.31
N CYS A 89 -6.52 -4.73 3.08
CA CYS A 89 -7.71 -5.54 2.79
C CYS A 89 -8.32 -5.22 1.41
N HIS A 90 -8.39 -3.94 1.04
CA HIS A 90 -8.87 -3.52 -0.29
C HIS A 90 -8.02 -4.10 -1.43
N LEU A 91 -6.70 -3.96 -1.34
CA LEU A 91 -5.79 -4.45 -2.38
C LEU A 91 -5.67 -5.98 -2.38
N ALA A 92 -5.70 -6.64 -1.22
CA ALA A 92 -5.67 -8.10 -1.13
C ALA A 92 -6.94 -8.73 -1.71
N SER A 93 -8.11 -8.15 -1.43
CA SER A 93 -9.39 -8.72 -1.86
C SER A 93 -9.75 -8.42 -3.32
N LEU A 94 -9.32 -7.29 -3.87
CA LEU A 94 -9.72 -6.86 -5.21
C LEU A 94 -8.54 -6.70 -6.19
N GLY A 95 -7.30 -6.74 -5.71
CA GLY A 95 -6.10 -6.49 -6.52
C GLY A 95 -5.49 -7.73 -7.19
N GLY A 96 -5.91 -8.93 -6.78
CA GLY A 96 -5.38 -10.19 -7.31
C GLY A 96 -3.88 -10.33 -7.07
N VAL A 97 -3.43 -9.97 -5.86
CA VAL A 97 -2.07 -10.12 -5.33
C VAL A 97 -2.16 -10.89 -4.01
N PRO A 98 -1.26 -11.85 -3.73
CA PRO A 98 -1.28 -12.59 -2.47
C PRO A 98 -1.22 -11.66 -1.24
N THR A 99 -2.04 -11.94 -0.22
CA THR A 99 -2.19 -11.10 0.98
C THR A 99 -0.85 -10.77 1.65
N GLU A 100 0.04 -11.76 1.76
CA GLU A 100 1.37 -11.60 2.35
C GLU A 100 2.26 -10.63 1.57
N VAL A 101 2.10 -10.55 0.25
CA VAL A 101 2.81 -9.58 -0.60
C VAL A 101 2.23 -8.17 -0.40
N VAL A 102 0.91 -8.04 -0.23
CA VAL A 102 0.28 -6.74 0.05
C VAL A 102 0.74 -6.17 1.39
N PHE A 103 1.00 -7.02 2.39
CA PHE A 103 1.63 -6.59 3.65
C PHE A 103 3.03 -5.99 3.43
N CYS A 104 3.81 -6.50 2.46
CA CYS A 104 5.11 -5.93 2.12
C CYS A 104 5.02 -4.46 1.65
N PHE A 105 3.89 -4.05 1.04
CA PHE A 105 3.67 -2.67 0.60
C PHE A 105 3.61 -1.69 1.78
N ALA A 106 3.12 -2.13 2.95
CA ALA A 106 3.07 -1.31 4.16
C ALA A 106 4.35 -1.39 5.00
N THR A 107 5.21 -2.38 4.74
CA THR A 107 6.33 -2.73 5.64
C THR A 107 7.66 -2.67 4.90
N GLY A 108 8.14 -3.78 4.36
CA GLY A 108 9.48 -3.90 3.76
C GLY A 108 9.71 -2.96 2.58
N ASN A 109 8.71 -2.73 1.73
CA ASN A 109 8.82 -1.78 0.62
C ASN A 109 8.96 -0.36 1.15
N THR A 110 8.06 0.06 2.05
CA THR A 110 8.11 1.39 2.67
C THR A 110 9.44 1.63 3.38
N ALA A 111 9.90 0.66 4.19
CA ALA A 111 11.18 0.77 4.89
C ALA A 111 12.36 0.94 3.92
N ARG A 112 12.38 0.19 2.81
CA ARG A 112 13.43 0.29 1.78
C ARG A 112 13.43 1.65 1.10
N VAL A 113 12.26 2.11 0.65
CA VAL A 113 12.09 3.42 -0.02
C VAL A 113 12.49 4.57 0.92
N ARG A 114 12.13 4.46 2.21
CA ARG A 114 12.48 5.45 3.23
C ARG A 114 13.88 5.28 3.84
N LYS A 115 14.68 4.33 3.34
CA LYS A 115 16.06 4.05 3.80
C LYS A 115 16.15 3.70 5.30
N LEU A 116 15.14 3.02 5.82
CA LEU A 116 15.08 2.54 7.21
C LEU A 116 15.69 1.13 7.28
N ALA A 117 17.00 1.07 7.48
CA ALA A 117 17.74 -0.20 7.45
C ALA A 117 17.45 -1.12 8.64
N ASP A 118 16.95 -0.57 9.74
CA ASP A 118 16.80 -1.24 11.03
C ASP A 118 15.41 -1.84 11.26
N ARG A 119 14.41 -1.64 10.39
CA ARG A 119 13.01 -2.04 10.67
C ARG A 119 12.22 -2.44 9.42
N GLY A 120 10.94 -2.76 9.61
CA GLY A 120 9.98 -3.07 8.53
C GLY A 120 10.14 -4.45 7.89
N ILE A 121 11.11 -5.25 8.35
CA ILE A 121 11.33 -6.64 7.94
C ILE A 121 11.64 -7.43 9.21
N ILE A 122 11.05 -8.63 9.34
CA ILE A 122 11.31 -9.53 10.47
C ILE A 122 12.59 -10.31 10.16
N GLU A 123 13.70 -9.89 10.77
CA GLU A 123 15.03 -10.47 10.58
C GLU A 123 15.89 -10.22 11.83
N ALA A 124 16.78 -11.15 12.16
CA ALA A 124 17.66 -10.98 13.31
C ALA A 124 18.55 -9.73 13.15
N GLY A 125 18.63 -8.91 14.21
CA GLY A 125 19.40 -7.65 14.21
C GLY A 125 18.59 -6.41 13.84
N ARG A 126 17.31 -6.54 13.47
CA ARG A 126 16.38 -5.42 13.27
C ARG A 126 15.55 -5.12 14.53
N ALA A 127 14.98 -3.92 14.59
CA ALA A 127 14.07 -3.47 15.63
C ALA A 127 12.85 -4.41 15.73
N ALA A 128 12.40 -4.64 16.96
CA ALA A 128 11.25 -5.51 17.26
C ALA A 128 9.90 -4.77 17.12
N ASP A 129 9.77 -3.99 16.04
CA ASP A 129 8.54 -3.31 15.62
C ASP A 129 7.57 -4.38 15.07
N LEU A 130 6.85 -5.09 15.96
CA LEU A 130 6.03 -6.26 15.64
C LEU A 130 4.55 -6.02 15.94
N VAL A 131 3.68 -6.50 15.06
CA VAL A 131 2.22 -6.48 15.26
C VAL A 131 1.70 -7.91 15.26
N PHE A 132 1.05 -8.30 16.35
CA PHE A 132 0.41 -9.61 16.48
C PHE A 132 -1.06 -9.47 16.11
N MET A 133 -1.45 -10.17 15.05
CA MET A 133 -2.80 -10.10 14.49
C MET A 133 -3.36 -11.50 14.27
N ASP A 134 -4.68 -11.61 14.33
CA ASP A 134 -5.41 -12.82 13.95
C ASP A 134 -6.69 -12.44 13.19
N GLN A 135 -7.32 -13.43 12.56
CA GLN A 135 -8.62 -13.26 11.93
C GLN A 135 -9.66 -12.80 12.97
N ALA A 136 -10.56 -11.91 12.56
CA ALA A 136 -11.66 -11.49 13.41
C ALA A 136 -12.67 -12.65 13.60
N ALA A 137 -13.19 -12.81 14.82
CA ALA A 137 -14.14 -13.87 15.13
C ALA A 137 -15.44 -13.71 14.29
N GLY A 138 -15.97 -14.83 13.78
CA GLY A 138 -17.21 -14.85 12.99
C GLY A 138 -17.07 -14.41 11.53
N GLY A 139 -15.86 -14.12 11.06
CA GLY A 139 -15.57 -13.79 9.67
C GLY A 139 -15.45 -15.03 8.76
N LEU A 140 -15.52 -14.80 7.44
CA LEU A 140 -15.24 -15.82 6.42
C LEU A 140 -13.71 -15.98 6.23
N GLY A 141 -13.28 -17.18 5.87
CA GLY A 141 -11.87 -17.55 5.66
C GLY A 141 -11.41 -18.63 6.63
N LYS A 142 -10.51 -19.51 6.19
CA LYS A 142 -9.97 -20.61 7.02
C LYS A 142 -8.83 -20.17 7.93
N ASP A 143 -8.16 -19.08 7.57
CA ASP A 143 -6.97 -18.54 8.23
C ASP A 143 -6.86 -17.02 8.05
N PHE A 144 -5.86 -16.43 8.71
CA PHE A 144 -5.58 -15.00 8.66
C PHE A 144 -5.45 -14.45 7.23
N LEU A 145 -4.67 -15.10 6.36
CA LEU A 145 -4.38 -14.58 5.02
C LEU A 145 -5.60 -14.64 4.12
N GLU A 146 -6.37 -15.74 4.18
CA GLU A 146 -7.61 -15.88 3.42
C GLU A 146 -8.69 -14.92 3.92
N SER A 147 -8.78 -14.70 5.24
CA SER A 147 -9.78 -13.77 5.80
C SER A 147 -9.58 -12.34 5.26
N LEU A 148 -8.33 -11.85 5.19
CA LEU A 148 -8.00 -10.56 4.56
C LEU A 148 -8.21 -10.56 3.04
N ALA A 149 -7.91 -11.67 2.36
CA ALA A 149 -8.19 -11.82 0.92
C ALA A 149 -9.70 -11.76 0.62
N LEU A 150 -10.55 -12.03 1.61
CA LEU A 150 -12.00 -11.88 1.53
C LEU A 150 -12.49 -10.50 1.99
N GLY A 151 -11.57 -9.58 2.31
CA GLY A 151 -11.87 -8.20 2.69
C GLY A 151 -12.16 -7.99 4.18
N ASN A 152 -11.96 -8.99 5.03
CA ASN A 152 -12.14 -8.85 6.47
C ASN A 152 -10.93 -8.16 7.10
N LEU A 153 -11.18 -7.16 7.95
CA LEU A 153 -10.13 -6.56 8.76
C LEU A 153 -9.70 -7.53 9.87
N PRO A 154 -8.39 -7.68 10.14
CA PRO A 154 -7.93 -8.51 11.24
C PRO A 154 -8.13 -7.83 12.60
N GLY A 155 -8.15 -8.63 13.65
CA GLY A 155 -7.99 -8.15 15.03
C GLY A 155 -6.51 -7.95 15.36
N ILE A 156 -6.18 -6.84 16.03
CA ILE A 156 -4.83 -6.58 16.55
C ILE A 156 -4.82 -6.96 18.04
N GLY A 157 -3.99 -7.93 18.42
CA GLY A 157 -3.86 -8.39 19.81
C GLY A 157 -2.75 -7.67 20.58
N MET A 158 -1.64 -7.37 19.92
CA MET A 158 -0.48 -6.73 20.55
C MET A 158 0.34 -5.95 19.52
N ILE A 159 0.95 -4.86 19.97
CA ILE A 159 1.95 -4.08 19.23
C ILE A 159 3.19 -3.96 20.11
N MET A 160 4.36 -4.27 19.56
CA MET A 160 5.67 -4.03 20.16
C MET A 160 6.43 -3.00 19.32
N ILE A 161 7.14 -2.10 19.99
CA ILE A 161 8.00 -1.05 19.43
C ILE A 161 9.25 -0.97 20.30
#